data_AF-A0A354CMW3-F1
#
_entry.id   AF-A0A354CMW3-F1
#
_cell.length_a   1.000
_cell.length_b   1.000
_cell.length_c   1.000
_cell.angle_alpha   90.00
_cell.angle_beta   90.00
_cell.angle_gamma   90.00
#
_symmetry.space_group_name_H-M   'P 1'
#
loop_
_entity.id
_entity.type
_entity.pdbx_description
1 polymer ?
#
loop_
_entity_poly.entity_id
_entity_poly.type
_entity_poly.pdbx_seq_one_letter_code
_entity_poly.pdbx_strand_id
1 'polypeptide(L)'
;NTDNALTLGSVQAKVLLGDIADNIIPIDEIFNKYRAIHGCERADAALHNGNMIPVTEEYIAVEGEAAAHDDESFRMYDSCGIFVGIYRHAEGRLVPVKMFYDAGEAAGDN
;
A
#
# COMPACT_ATOMS: atom_id res chain seq x y z
N ASN A 1 -14.62 6.31 -10.81
CA ASN A 1 -14.19 6.20 -12.21
C ASN A 1 -14.90 4.97 -12.79
N THR A 2 -15.86 5.17 -13.71
CA THR A 2 -16.67 4.08 -14.31
C THR A 2 -16.18 3.68 -15.71
N ASP A 3 -15.15 4.36 -16.22
CA ASP A 3 -14.76 4.29 -17.63
C ASP A 3 -14.11 2.96 -18.00
N ASN A 4 -13.63 2.19 -17.01
CA ASN A 4 -13.05 0.85 -17.17
C ASN A 4 -13.95 -0.28 -16.63
N ALA A 5 -15.22 -0.02 -16.36
CA ALA A 5 -16.12 -1.04 -15.84
C ALA A 5 -16.41 -2.14 -16.89
N LEU A 6 -16.12 -3.40 -16.55
CA LEU A 6 -16.39 -4.55 -17.41
C LEU A 6 -17.76 -5.17 -17.11
N THR A 7 -18.43 -5.67 -18.14
CA THR A 7 -19.61 -6.53 -17.96
C THR A 7 -19.21 -7.93 -17.49
N LEU A 8 -20.13 -8.66 -16.86
CA LEU A 8 -19.89 -10.04 -16.43
C LEU A 8 -19.46 -10.96 -17.59
N GLY A 9 -20.06 -10.81 -18.76
CA GLY A 9 -19.69 -11.58 -19.96
C GLY A 9 -18.26 -11.28 -20.43
N SER A 10 -17.83 -10.02 -20.33
CA SER A 10 -16.45 -9.61 -20.66
C SER A 10 -15.45 -10.17 -19.65
N VAL A 11 -15.77 -10.18 -18.35
CA VAL A 11 -14.94 -10.80 -17.32
C VAL A 11 -14.77 -12.30 -17.58
N GLN A 12 -15.87 -13.01 -17.87
CA GLN A 12 -15.82 -14.45 -18.16
C GLN A 12 -14.94 -14.77 -19.38
N ALA A 13 -15.03 -13.98 -20.45
CA ALA A 13 -14.17 -14.15 -21.62
C ALA A 13 -12.69 -13.94 -21.28
N LYS A 14 -12.36 -12.90 -20.50
CA LYS A 14 -10.98 -12.62 -20.09
C LYS A 14 -10.39 -13.68 -19.18
N VAL A 15 -11.18 -14.26 -18.28
CA VAL A 15 -10.75 -15.40 -17.45
C VAL A 15 -10.41 -16.61 -18.34
N LEU A 16 -11.25 -16.92 -19.33
CA LEU A 16 -11.00 -18.04 -20.26
C LEU A 16 -9.77 -17.82 -21.13
N LEU A 17 -9.46 -16.57 -21.47
CA LEU A 17 -8.31 -16.19 -22.29
C LEU A 17 -7.01 -16.06 -21.48
N GLY A 18 -7.10 -15.97 -20.15
CA GLY A 18 -5.95 -15.76 -19.26
C GLY A 18 -5.59 -14.30 -18.99
N ASP A 19 -6.31 -13.34 -19.56
CA ASP A 19 -5.97 -11.90 -19.55
C ASP A 19 -6.72 -11.11 -18.46
N ILE A 20 -7.25 -11.79 -17.44
CA ILE A 20 -8.03 -11.12 -16.38
C ILE A 20 -7.14 -10.21 -15.51
N ALA A 21 -5.87 -10.57 -15.32
CA ALA A 21 -4.92 -9.83 -14.49
C ALA A 21 -4.76 -8.37 -14.93
N ASP A 22 -4.76 -8.10 -16.24
CA ASP A 22 -4.66 -6.75 -16.82
C ASP A 22 -5.83 -5.82 -16.46
N ASN A 23 -6.87 -6.37 -15.84
CA ASN A 23 -8.10 -5.66 -15.50
C ASN A 23 -8.35 -5.62 -13.99
N ILE A 24 -7.45 -6.22 -13.21
CA ILE A 24 -7.46 -6.12 -11.76
C ILE A 24 -6.79 -4.80 -11.38
N ILE A 25 -7.55 -3.94 -10.73
CA ILE A 25 -7.04 -2.68 -10.19
C ILE A 25 -6.22 -3.01 -8.93
N PRO A 26 -4.96 -2.54 -8.82
CA PRO A 26 -4.18 -2.66 -7.60
C PRO A 26 -4.92 -2.05 -6.40
N ILE A 27 -4.84 -2.72 -5.25
CA ILE A 27 -5.60 -2.32 -4.06
C ILE A 27 -5.27 -0.90 -3.59
N ASP A 28 -4.02 -0.47 -3.76
CA ASP A 28 -3.54 0.85 -3.37
C ASP A 28 -4.04 1.98 -4.28
N GLU A 29 -4.36 1.68 -5.55
CA GLU A 29 -4.95 2.64 -6.49
C GLU A 29 -6.35 3.11 -6.02
N ILE A 30 -7.11 2.23 -5.37
CA ILE A 30 -8.40 2.58 -4.73
C ILE A 30 -8.22 3.66 -3.66
N PHE A 31 -7.03 3.73 -3.07
CA PHE A 31 -6.65 4.65 -2.01
C PHE A 31 -5.81 5.84 -2.51
N ASN A 32 -5.80 6.12 -3.81
CA ASN A 32 -4.98 7.19 -4.41
C ASN A 32 -5.22 8.60 -3.82
N LYS A 33 -6.38 8.84 -3.20
CA LYS A 33 -6.70 10.07 -2.47
C LYS A 33 -5.80 10.30 -1.26
N TYR A 34 -5.21 9.25 -0.70
CA TYR A 34 -4.27 9.33 0.41
C TYR A 34 -2.85 9.48 -0.15
N ARG A 35 -2.09 10.41 0.45
CA ARG A 35 -0.67 10.61 0.12
C ARG A 35 0.10 9.31 0.39
N ALA A 36 1.03 8.98 -0.49
CA ALA A 36 1.90 7.81 -0.34
C ALA A 36 3.13 8.18 0.48
N ILE A 37 3.55 7.28 1.35
CA ILE A 37 4.73 7.39 2.21
C ILE A 37 5.50 6.07 2.16
N HIS A 38 6.84 6.15 2.17
CA HIS A 38 7.70 4.97 2.02
C HIS A 38 8.59 4.80 3.24
N GLY A 39 8.54 3.61 3.83
CA GLY A 39 9.52 3.18 4.81
C GLY A 39 10.89 2.96 4.18
N CYS A 40 11.95 3.12 4.97
CA CYS A 40 13.26 2.59 4.61
C CYS A 40 13.39 1.12 5.05
N GLU A 41 14.47 0.43 4.66
CA GLU A 41 14.69 -0.99 5.01
C GLU A 41 14.61 -1.27 6.52
N ARG A 42 14.97 -0.29 7.36
CA ARG A 42 14.87 -0.39 8.82
C ARG A 42 13.42 -0.50 9.31
N ALA A 43 12.48 0.10 8.56
CA ALA A 43 11.06 0.10 8.88
C ALA A 43 10.36 -1.18 8.43
N ASP A 44 10.87 -1.87 7.39
CA ASP A 44 10.20 -3.02 6.76
C ASP A 44 9.70 -4.06 7.75
N ALA A 45 10.57 -4.54 8.65
CA ALA A 45 10.17 -5.53 9.65
C ALA A 45 9.06 -5.02 10.58
N ALA A 46 9.04 -3.73 10.93
CA ALA A 46 7.97 -3.15 11.72
C ALA A 46 6.69 -3.03 10.90
N LEU A 47 6.80 -2.59 9.65
CA LEU A 47 5.70 -2.39 8.71
C LEU A 47 5.01 -3.72 8.37
N HIS A 48 5.75 -4.77 8.01
CA HIS A 48 5.20 -6.09 7.69
C HIS A 48 4.46 -6.72 8.88
N ASN A 49 4.91 -6.44 10.10
CA ASN A 49 4.27 -6.90 11.33
C ASN A 49 3.08 -6.01 11.77
N GLY A 50 2.79 -4.93 11.05
CA GLY A 50 1.73 -3.98 11.43
C GLY A 50 2.04 -3.26 12.75
N ASN A 51 3.30 -2.91 12.99
CA ASN A 51 3.70 -2.09 14.12
C ASN A 51 3.66 -0.60 13.76
N MET A 52 3.46 0.26 14.78
CA MET A 52 3.62 1.69 14.60
C MET A 52 5.10 2.06 14.43
N ILE A 53 5.39 3.06 13.62
CA ILE A 53 6.74 3.60 13.40
C ILE A 53 6.79 5.11 13.69
N PRO A 54 7.94 5.64 14.14
CA PRO A 54 8.10 7.08 14.34
C PRO A 54 8.19 7.82 12.99
N VAL A 55 7.70 9.07 12.95
CA VAL A 55 7.89 9.97 11.79
C VAL A 55 9.26 10.62 11.90
N THR A 56 10.28 9.91 11.42
CA THR A 56 11.69 10.36 11.44
C THR A 56 12.38 9.95 10.16
N GLU A 57 13.40 10.70 9.74
CA GLU A 57 14.27 10.39 8.59
C GLU A 57 14.92 9.00 8.69
N GLU A 58 15.08 8.45 9.90
CA GLU A 58 15.61 7.09 10.10
C GLU A 58 14.65 5.98 9.66
N TYR A 59 13.35 6.25 9.56
CA TYR A 59 12.30 5.28 9.29
C TYR A 59 11.53 5.57 8.00
N ILE A 60 11.54 6.82 7.52
CA ILE A 60 10.81 7.28 6.33
C ILE A 60 11.81 7.76 5.29
N ALA A 61 11.71 7.22 4.08
CA ALA A 61 12.69 7.44 3.01
C ALA A 61 12.47 8.73 2.21
N VAL A 62 11.28 9.34 2.26
CA VAL A 62 10.96 10.55 1.48
C VAL A 62 10.90 11.78 2.38
N GLU A 63 11.85 12.71 2.17
CA GLU A 63 11.81 14.03 2.78
C GLU A 63 10.62 14.85 2.25
N GLY A 64 9.72 15.27 3.14
CA GLY A 64 8.54 16.08 2.80
C GLY A 64 7.32 15.87 3.71
N GLU A 65 7.36 14.88 4.59
CA GLU A 65 6.24 14.50 5.46
C GLU A 65 6.23 15.19 6.84
N ALA A 66 7.23 16.04 7.13
CA ALA A 66 7.33 16.82 8.37
C ALA A 66 6.16 17.81 8.60
N ALA A 67 5.21 17.90 7.66
CA ALA A 67 3.98 18.68 7.74
C ALA A 67 2.70 17.80 7.75
N ALA A 68 2.79 16.53 8.13
CA ALA A 68 1.60 15.70 8.33
C ALA A 68 0.73 16.27 9.46
N HIS A 69 -0.56 16.47 9.17
CA HIS A 69 -1.50 16.84 10.23
C HIS A 69 -1.81 15.64 11.11
N ASP A 70 -2.11 15.87 12.39
CA ASP A 70 -2.70 14.83 13.22
C ASP A 70 -4.00 14.33 12.56
N ASP A 71 -4.22 13.02 12.65
CA ASP A 71 -5.30 12.26 12.00
C ASP A 71 -5.25 12.14 10.47
N GLU A 72 -4.22 12.66 9.80
CA GLU A 72 -4.03 12.43 8.36
C GLU A 72 -3.70 10.96 8.06
N SER A 73 -4.30 10.40 7.01
CA SER A 73 -4.12 9.00 6.59
C SER A 73 -3.30 8.88 5.32
N PHE A 74 -2.43 7.86 5.27
CA PHE A 74 -1.43 7.64 4.25
C PHE A 74 -1.48 6.22 3.72
N ARG A 75 -1.13 6.06 2.44
CA ARG A 75 -0.74 4.77 1.89
C ARG A 75 0.71 4.52 2.27
N MET A 76 0.95 3.50 3.08
CA MET A 76 2.27 3.09 3.52
C MET A 76 2.81 2.01 2.60
N TYR A 77 4.05 2.20 2.16
CA TYR A 77 4.82 1.26 1.37
C TYR A 77 6.11 0.91 2.12
N ASP A 78 6.61 -0.31 1.92
CA ASP A 78 7.94 -0.69 2.40
C ASP A 78 9.06 -0.14 1.50
N SER A 79 10.31 -0.46 1.85
CA SER A 79 11.48 0.01 1.09
C SER A 79 11.54 -0.50 -0.35
N CYS A 80 10.87 -1.62 -0.65
CA CYS A 80 10.75 -2.20 -1.99
C CYS A 80 9.58 -1.60 -2.79
N GLY A 81 8.81 -0.67 -2.21
CA GLY A 81 7.62 -0.10 -2.85
C GLY A 81 6.40 -1.02 -2.81
N ILE A 82 6.39 -2.05 -1.96
CA ILE A 82 5.22 -2.91 -1.78
C ILE A 82 4.23 -2.20 -0.87
N PHE A 83 2.96 -2.15 -1.30
CA PHE A 83 1.90 -1.56 -0.50
C PHE A 83 1.65 -2.40 0.76
N VAL A 84 1.92 -1.81 1.91
CA VAL A 84 1.78 -2.46 3.22
C VAL A 84 0.39 -2.23 3.79
N GLY A 85 -0.11 -1.01 3.69
CA GLY A 85 -1.47 -0.67 4.09
C GLY A 85 -1.72 0.80 4.37
N ILE A 86 -2.77 1.08 5.14
CA ILE A 86 -3.17 2.44 5.50
C ILE A 86 -2.73 2.75 6.93
N TYR A 87 -1.97 3.82 7.08
CA TYR A 87 -1.48 4.33 8.35
C TYR A 87 -2.03 5.72 8.60
N ARG A 88 -2.20 6.09 9.86
CA ARG A 88 -2.64 7.42 10.28
C ARG A 88 -1.58 8.06 11.15
N HIS A 89 -1.32 9.35 10.92
CA HIS A 89 -0.45 10.13 11.78
C HIS A 89 -1.16 10.45 13.10
N ALA A 90 -0.51 10.13 14.21
CA ALA A 90 -0.98 10.45 15.55
C ALA A 90 0.25 10.64 16.46
N GLU A 91 0.38 11.83 17.07
CA GLU A 91 1.40 12.13 18.07
C GLU A 91 2.84 11.83 17.59
N GLY A 92 3.18 12.20 16.34
CA GLY A 92 4.51 11.98 15.76
C GLY A 92 4.80 10.53 15.36
N ARG A 93 3.76 9.68 15.33
CA ARG A 93 3.86 8.28 14.91
C ARG A 93 2.89 7.97 13.78
N LEU A 94 3.24 6.97 13.00
CA LEU A 94 2.35 6.37 12.03
C LEU A 94 1.78 5.09 12.63
N VAL A 95 0.47 5.10 12.87
CA VAL A 95 -0.27 4.01 13.49
C VAL A 95 -1.05 3.27 12.40
N PRO A 96 -0.95 1.93 12.31
CA PRO A 96 -1.69 1.16 11.31
C PRO A 96 -3.19 1.25 11.57
N VAL A 97 -3.94 1.57 10.51
CA VAL A 97 -5.41 1.56 10.50
C VAL A 97 -5.90 0.27 9.85
N LYS A 98 -5.27 -0.13 8.75
CA LYS A 98 -5.62 -1.35 8.02
C LYS A 98 -4.41 -1.89 7.27
N MET A 99 -4.11 -3.17 7.47
CA MET A 99 -3.03 -3.88 6.79
C MET A 99 -3.55 -4.62 5.56
N PHE A 100 -2.74 -4.60 4.50
CA PHE A 100 -2.98 -5.31 3.24
C PHE A 100 -1.77 -6.13 2.80
N TYR A 101 -0.64 -6.01 3.51
CA TYR A 101 0.55 -6.81 3.28
C TYR A 101 0.27 -8.30 3.48
N ASP A 102 0.61 -9.10 2.47
CA ASP A 102 0.65 -10.56 2.55
C ASP A 102 2.09 -11.01 2.27
N ALA A 103 2.70 -11.69 3.23
CA ALA A 103 4.06 -12.23 3.08
C ALA A 103 4.12 -13.40 2.08
N GLY A 104 2.96 -13.89 1.62
CA GLY A 104 2.83 -15.07 0.81
C GLY A 104 2.74 -14.83 -0.69
N GLU A 105 3.75 -14.20 -1.33
CA GLU A 105 4.16 -14.46 -2.73
C GLU A 105 5.65 -14.08 -2.99
N ALA A 106 6.54 -14.28 -2.01
CA ALA A 106 8.00 -14.20 -2.22
C ALA A 106 8.68 -15.59 -2.33
N ALA A 107 7.89 -16.67 -2.42
CA ALA A 107 8.39 -18.03 -2.56
C ALA A 107 7.50 -18.85 -3.51
N GLY A 108 7.71 -18.67 -4.81
CA GLY A 108 7.07 -19.46 -5.86
C GLY A 108 7.84 -19.32 -7.18
N ASP A 109 8.57 -20.38 -7.52
CA ASP A 109 9.13 -20.74 -8.83
C ASP A 109 10.32 -19.93 -9.40
N ASN A 110 11.53 -20.48 -9.15
CA ASN A 110 12.25 -21.22 -10.21
C ASN A 110 13.23 -22.26 -9.61
#